data_AF-A0A1J3DDS2-F1
#
_entry.id   AF-A0A1J3DDS2-F1
#
_cell.length_a   1.000
_cell.length_b   1.000
_cell.length_c   1.000
_cell.angle_alpha   90.00
_cell.angle_beta   90.00
_cell.angle_gamma   90.00
#
_symmetry.space_group_name_H-M   'P 1'
#
loop_
_entity.id
_entity.type
_entity.pdbx_description
1 polymer ?
#
loop_
_entity_poly.entity_id
_entity_poly.type
_entity_poly.pdbx_seq_one_letter_code
_entity_poly.pdbx_strand_id
1 'polypeptide(L)'
;IIISTPEKWDALSRRWKQRKPIQQVSLFIVDELHLIGGQGGPVMEVIISRMRYISSQVGNKIRIVALSTSVANGKDLGEWIGA
;
A
#
# COMPACT_ATOMS: atom_id res chain seq x y z
N ILE A 1 -4.45 3.05 15.37
CA ILE A 1 -4.12 1.86 14.54
C ILE A 1 -5.36 1.53 13.73
N ILE A 2 -5.25 1.34 12.42
CA ILE A 2 -6.37 0.99 11.54
C ILE A 2 -6.07 -0.37 10.95
N ILE A 3 -7.01 -1.31 11.09
CA ILE A 3 -6.95 -2.64 10.48
C ILE A 3 -8.07 -2.70 9.44
N SER A 4 -7.75 -3.09 8.21
CA SER A 4 -8.68 -3.06 7.09
C SER A 4 -8.32 -4.14 6.07
N THR A 5 -9.30 -4.59 5.31
CA THR A 5 -9.05 -5.37 4.08
C THR A 5 -8.62 -4.43 2.95
N PRO A 6 -7.98 -4.94 1.88
CA PRO A 6 -7.61 -4.14 0.72
C PRO A 6 -8.78 -3.35 0.11
N GLU A 7 -9.95 -3.97 0.01
CA GLU A 7 -11.15 -3.38 -0.62
C GLU A 7 -11.71 -2.22 0.20
N LYS A 8 -11.76 -2.40 1.53
CA LYS A 8 -12.20 -1.35 2.45
C LYS A 8 -11.23 -0.16 2.42
N TRP A 9 -9.92 -0.43 2.35
CA TRP A 9 -8.93 0.64 2.25
C TRP A 9 -8.96 1.33 0.89
N ASP A 10 -9.20 0.59 -0.20
CA ASP A 10 -9.38 1.16 -1.54
C ASP A 10 -10.54 2.15 -1.55
N ALA A 11 -11.71 1.75 -1.05
CA ALA A 11 -12.87 2.63 -0.96
C ALA A 11 -12.59 3.91 -0.16
N LEU A 12 -11.83 3.80 0.94
CA LEU A 12 -11.50 4.94 1.79
C LEU A 12 -10.46 5.89 1.16
N SER A 13 -9.48 5.35 0.44
CA SER A 13 -8.32 6.09 -0.06
C SER A 13 -8.52 6.70 -1.46
N ARG A 14 -9.56 6.31 -2.22
CA ARG A 14 -9.89 6.91 -3.54
C ARG A 14 -10.02 8.44 -3.52
N ARG A 15 -10.51 9.03 -2.42
CA ARG A 15 -10.67 10.49 -2.25
C ARG A 15 -9.65 11.08 -1.27
N TRP A 16 -8.43 10.55 -1.23
CA TRP A 16 -7.39 10.95 -0.28
C TRP A 16 -7.10 12.47 -0.26
N LYS A 17 -7.21 13.18 -1.40
CA LYS A 17 -7.01 14.64 -1.47
C LYS A 17 -7.96 15.44 -0.57
N GLN A 18 -9.18 14.94 -0.35
CA GLN A 18 -10.20 15.57 0.50
C GLN A 18 -10.16 15.02 1.95
N ARG A 19 -9.35 14.00 2.21
CA ARG A 19 -9.32 13.27 3.48
C ARG A 19 -7.98 13.43 4.19
N LYS A 20 -7.90 14.43 5.05
CA LYS A 20 -6.71 14.71 5.89
C LYS A 20 -6.18 13.46 6.64
N PRO A 21 -7.00 12.58 7.22
CA PRO A 21 -6.48 11.40 7.93
C PRO A 21 -5.66 10.46 7.04
N ILE A 22 -6.01 10.32 5.75
CA ILE A 22 -5.27 9.47 4.80
C ILE A 22 -3.90 10.10 4.48
N GLN A 23 -3.83 11.43 4.39
CA GLN A 23 -2.59 12.18 4.12
C GLN A 23 -1.63 12.16 5.33
N GLN A 24 -2.15 11.93 6.54
CA GLN A 24 -1.38 11.88 7.78
C GLN A 24 -0.84 10.48 8.10
N VAL A 25 -1.15 9.47 7.30
CA VAL A 25 -0.60 8.12 7.48
C VAL A 25 0.92 8.17 7.30
N SER A 26 1.67 7.72 8.30
CA SER A 26 3.14 7.66 8.28
C SER A 26 3.71 6.23 8.16
N LEU A 27 2.87 5.22 8.42
CA LEU A 27 3.22 3.80 8.35
C LEU A 27 2.08 3.04 7.66
N PHE A 28 2.43 2.27 6.63
CA PHE A 28 1.50 1.42 5.90
C PHE A 28 2.06 -0.01 5.85
N ILE A 29 1.40 -0.92 6.57
CA ILE A 29 1.78 -2.34 6.62
C ILE A 29 0.87 -3.10 5.67
N VAL A 30 1.47 -3.87 4.78
CA VAL A 30 0.79 -4.78 3.87
C VAL A 30 1.13 -6.19 4.30
N ASP A 31 0.11 -6.98 4.62
CA ASP A 31 0.29 -8.41 4.87
C ASP A 31 -0.01 -9.21 3.60
N GLU A 32 0.55 -10.42 3.52
CA GLU A 32 0.33 -11.37 2.44
C GLU A 32 0.63 -10.84 1.01
N LEU A 33 1.71 -10.06 0.83
CA LEU A 33 2.02 -9.41 -0.46
C LEU A 33 2.13 -10.39 -1.65
N HIS A 34 2.58 -11.63 -1.42
CA HIS A 34 2.60 -12.70 -2.43
C HIS A 34 1.25 -12.95 -3.14
N LEU A 35 0.12 -12.51 -2.57
CA LEU A 35 -1.20 -12.61 -3.20
C LEU A 35 -1.44 -11.57 -4.31
N ILE A 36 -0.49 -10.67 -4.57
CA ILE A 36 -0.60 -9.63 -5.60
C ILE A 36 -0.88 -10.19 -7.01
N GLY A 37 -0.43 -11.41 -7.32
CA GLY A 37 -0.72 -12.09 -8.59
C GLY A 37 -2.01 -12.91 -8.59
N GLY A 38 -2.71 -12.98 -7.46
CA GLY A 38 -3.87 -13.84 -7.25
C GLY A 38 -5.20 -13.08 -7.17
N GLN A 39 -6.21 -13.75 -6.59
CA GLN A 39 -7.52 -13.14 -6.37
C GLN A 39 -7.40 -11.97 -5.37
N GLY A 40 -7.93 -10.81 -5.74
CA GLY A 40 -7.77 -9.57 -4.95
C GLY A 40 -6.45 -8.84 -5.15
N GLY A 41 -5.50 -9.45 -5.88
CA GLY A 41 -4.20 -8.88 -6.22
C GLY A 41 -4.26 -7.49 -6.86
N PRO A 42 -5.12 -7.25 -7.88
CA PRO A 42 -5.24 -5.92 -8.49
C PRO A 42 -5.67 -4.82 -7.50
N VAL A 43 -6.50 -5.15 -6.50
CA VAL A 43 -6.90 -4.19 -5.46
C VAL A 43 -5.71 -3.88 -4.55
N MET A 44 -4.98 -4.91 -4.13
CA MET A 44 -3.76 -4.77 -3.34
C MET A 44 -2.70 -3.92 -4.07
N GLU A 45 -2.48 -4.17 -5.36
CA GLU A 45 -1.56 -3.40 -6.19
C GLU A 45 -1.95 -1.92 -6.25
N VAL A 46 -3.23 -1.64 -6.48
CA VAL A 46 -3.76 -0.28 -6.57
C VAL A 46 -3.58 0.47 -5.25
N ILE A 47 -3.87 -0.14 -4.11
CA ILE A 47 -3.73 0.56 -2.82
C ILE A 47 -2.28 0.84 -2.46
N ILE A 48 -1.37 -0.09 -2.73
CA ILE A 48 0.06 0.08 -2.44
C ILE A 48 0.64 1.19 -3.32
N SER A 49 0.36 1.12 -4.63
CA SER A 49 0.76 2.16 -5.59
C SER A 49 0.20 3.52 -5.20
N ARG A 50 -1.06 3.58 -4.75
CA ARG A 50 -1.70 4.82 -4.27
C ARG A 50 -1.01 5.36 -3.03
N MET A 51 -0.70 4.54 -2.04
CA MET A 51 -0.01 5.00 -0.82
C MET A 51 1.40 5.49 -1.14
N ARG A 52 2.14 4.81 -2.02
CA ARG A 52 3.44 5.28 -2.52
C ARG A 52 3.32 6.63 -3.23
N TYR A 53 2.30 6.80 -4.07
CA TYR A 53 2.02 8.07 -4.74
C TYR A 53 1.64 9.19 -3.76
N ILE A 54 0.80 8.92 -2.77
CA ILE A 54 0.46 9.91 -1.73
C ILE A 54 1.71 10.35 -0.99
N SER A 55 2.63 9.43 -0.68
CA SER A 55 3.90 9.74 -0.02
C SER A 55 4.76 10.72 -0.82
N SER A 56 4.73 10.67 -2.16
CA SER A 56 5.49 11.60 -3.00
C SER A 56 4.82 12.97 -3.15
N GLN A 57 3.50 13.05 -2.93
CA GLN A 57 2.72 14.29 -3.09
C GLN A 57 2.61 15.12 -1.81
N VAL A 58 2.48 14.49 -0.64
CA VAL A 58 2.16 15.18 0.62
C VAL A 58 3.41 15.69 1.35
N GLY A 59 4.61 15.33 0.89
CA GLY A 59 5.88 15.66 1.55
C GLY A 59 6.12 14.90 2.87
N ASN A 60 5.14 14.13 3.33
CA ASN A 60 5.24 13.22 4.45
C ASN A 60 5.67 11.83 3.96
N LYS A 61 6.82 11.35 4.44
CA LYS A 61 7.36 10.05 4.02
C LYS A 61 6.58 8.93 4.70
N ILE A 62 5.87 8.13 3.91
CA ILE A 62 5.16 6.95 4.39
C ILE A 62 6.11 5.77 4.38
N ARG A 63 6.36 5.16 5.54
CA ARG A 63 7.09 3.90 5.63
C ARG A 63 6.17 2.76 5.19
N ILE A 64 6.50 2.10 4.09
CA ILE A 64 5.80 0.90 3.63
C ILE A 64 6.55 -0.33 4.18
N VAL A 65 5.84 -1.22 4.83
CA VAL A 65 6.35 -2.53 5.28
C VAL A 65 5.49 -3.60 4.64
N ALA A 66 6.06 -4.40 3.76
CA ALA A 66 5.37 -5.52 3.15
C ALA A 66 5.82 -6.84 3.77
N LEU A 67 4.86 -7.64 4.20
CA LEU A 67 5.05 -9.00 4.71
C LEU A 67 4.60 -9.97 3.63
N SER A 68 5.37 -11.04 3.43
CA SER A 68 5.11 -12.01 2.38
C SER A 68 5.66 -13.36 2.76
N THR A 69 5.10 -14.42 2.17
CA THR A 69 5.81 -15.71 2.04
C THR A 69 6.98 -15.56 1.07
N SER A 70 7.83 -16.58 0.98
CA SER A 70 8.97 -16.58 0.07
C SER A 70 8.52 -16.40 -1.39
N VAL A 71 9.07 -15.40 -2.06
CA VAL A 71 8.75 -15.04 -3.45
C VAL A 71 10.05 -14.99 -4.27
N ALA A 72 10.00 -15.49 -5.50
CA ALA A 72 11.17 -15.52 -6.38
C ALA A 72 11.59 -14.12 -6.85
N ASN A 73 10.61 -13.22 -7.03
CA ASN A 73 10.78 -11.84 -7.52
C ASN A 73 10.79 -10.81 -6.39
N GLY A 74 11.30 -11.16 -5.21
CA GLY A 74 11.32 -10.26 -4.05
C GLY A 74 12.06 -8.93 -4.28
N LYS A 75 13.08 -8.94 -5.14
CA LYS A 75 13.81 -7.72 -5.53
C LYS A 75 12.92 -6.73 -6.28
N ASP A 76 12.19 -7.21 -7.28
CA ASP A 76 11.30 -6.37 -8.10
C ASP A 76 10.15 -5.81 -7.26
N LEU A 77 9.59 -6.62 -6.36
CA LEU A 77 8.57 -6.18 -5.40
C LEU A 77 9.10 -5.12 -4.43
N GLY A 78 10.34 -5.28 -3.94
CA GLY A 78 11.03 -4.29 -3.11
C GLY A 78 11.19 -2.95 -3.84
N GLU A 79 11.72 -2.98 -5.05
CA GLU A 79 11.92 -1.77 -5.87
C GLU A 79 10.58 -1.08 -6.18
N TRP A 80 9.53 -1.85 -6.44
CA TRP A 80 8.17 -1.33 -6.68
C TRP A 80 7.55 -0.65 -5.45
N ILE A 81 7.83 -1.10 -4.22
CA ILE A 81 7.36 -0.41 -3.00
C ILE A 81 8.33 0.69 -2.53
N GLY A 82 9.52 0.79 -3.12
CA GLY A 82 10.56 1.77 -2.76
C GLY A 82 11.41 1.33 -1.57
N ALA A 83 11.64 0.03 -1.42
CA ALA A 83 12.56 -0.58 -0.46
C ALA A 83 13.97 -0.76 -1.03
#